data_AF-A0A941EMG6-F1
#
_entry.id   AF-A0A941EMG6-F1
#
_cell.length_a   1.000
_cell.length_b   1.000
_cell.length_c   1.000
_cell.angle_alpha   90.00
_cell.angle_beta   90.00
_cell.angle_gamma   90.00
#
_symmetry.space_group_name_H-M   'P 1'
#
loop_
_entity.id
_entity.type
_entity.pdbx_description
1 polymer ?
#
loop_
_entity_poly.entity_id
_entity_poly.type
_entity_poly.pdbx_seq_one_letter_code
_entity_poly.pdbx_strand_id
1 'polypeptide(L)'
;MRSCKLVLSLAVIGSIGMALVPTFAEAATSTQAAAATASNWSSFVKAHHFNFSSPASQSVYHRTTAAHGASATPNPGMQLLIYGGQTGSHSVQLLLLPEGFSTGTATITVTWGDGTTSTSTVNAADLDTAGLPTLDHTYAALGVYNVSAVIDDGAGDSATNTTVVATGSQFTPYGPTRILDTRNGTGISGPIAAGKFGHLKVVGAGPVGDTIPAGVTAVVLNVTVTEGTANGFLSVLPNEDLSGNLSSGIITSNLNFRANQNVANLVIAAVGKDGVVDFLNGASKGTVNVIADVAGYYTASTQSAYVPLTPTRMLDTRYGTGVAKGQIQANSAVTLNVANGKTIPADATAVAMNLTAVGAKNNGLITAYPTGGSVPTVSSLNYPAGSTTNNMTIVPIGTGGDITFANSGRGAVDLIGDVTGYYTKDAVTGASSYVPFAWPERYLDTRGSGNSELALLGLNFGTIKTGVQTPFPVTPASQPTTAAVFNATIVSPTGNGFLSLYPYNPGQAPSTGSSNINYLAGQTVPNLAIVSTGTVADSKWSTQLGEDSLDSGIYLSGHGQANLILDELGVYAQ
;
A
#
# COMPACT_ATOMS: atom_id res chain seq x y z
N MET A 1 -5.41 -50.98 -22.88
CA MET A 1 -4.20 -50.24 -23.31
C MET A 1 -4.40 -48.76 -23.06
N ARG A 2 -3.83 -48.26 -21.96
CA ARG A 2 -3.29 -46.89 -21.82
C ARG A 2 -2.54 -46.90 -20.50
N SER A 3 -1.22 -46.87 -20.65
CA SER A 3 -0.22 -47.17 -19.64
C SER A 3 -0.03 -45.97 -18.72
N CYS A 4 -0.03 -46.22 -17.41
CA CYS A 4 0.52 -45.33 -16.40
C CYS A 4 2.00 -45.03 -16.69
N LYS A 5 2.41 -43.77 -16.52
CA LYS A 5 3.80 -43.44 -16.17
C LYS A 5 3.78 -42.57 -14.91
N LEU A 6 4.31 -43.20 -13.86
CA LEU A 6 4.69 -42.67 -12.58
C LEU A 6 5.88 -41.71 -12.77
N VAL A 7 5.80 -40.49 -12.22
CA VAL A 7 6.99 -39.65 -11.99
C VAL A 7 7.03 -39.37 -10.50
N LEU A 8 7.93 -40.07 -9.79
CA LEU A 8 8.32 -39.76 -8.42
C LEU A 8 9.07 -38.41 -8.44
N SER A 9 8.61 -37.43 -7.68
CA SER A 9 9.44 -36.32 -7.23
C SER A 9 9.70 -36.51 -5.74
N LEU A 10 10.96 -36.79 -5.37
CA LEU A 10 11.41 -36.80 -3.99
C LEU A 10 11.48 -35.35 -3.49
N ALA A 11 10.67 -35.03 -2.48
CA ALA A 11 10.89 -33.88 -1.62
C ALA A 11 11.93 -34.26 -0.56
N VAL A 12 13.03 -33.51 -0.48
CA VAL A 12 13.87 -33.45 0.73
C VAL A 12 13.70 -32.05 1.31
N ILE A 13 12.99 -31.99 2.42
CA ILE A 13 12.81 -30.81 3.26
C ILE A 13 14.06 -30.69 4.14
N GLY A 14 14.67 -29.50 4.11
CA GLY A 14 15.71 -29.12 5.06
C GLY A 14 16.02 -27.64 4.95
N SER A 15 15.27 -26.79 5.66
CA SER A 15 15.63 -25.39 5.87
C SER A 15 15.63 -25.06 7.36
N ILE A 16 16.83 -24.87 7.89
CA ILE A 16 17.09 -24.09 9.11
C ILE A 16 17.17 -22.63 8.65
N GLY A 17 16.31 -21.78 9.21
CA GLY A 17 16.29 -20.36 8.95
C GLY A 17 17.45 -19.65 9.64
N MET A 18 18.42 -19.19 8.84
CA MET A 18 19.26 -18.04 9.15
C MET A 18 19.31 -17.16 7.90
N ALA A 19 18.92 -15.90 8.03
CA ALA A 19 19.07 -14.90 6.98
C ALA A 19 20.56 -14.72 6.69
N LEU A 20 21.04 -15.32 5.61
CA LEU A 20 22.34 -15.04 5.04
C LEU A 20 22.19 -13.92 4.02
N VAL A 21 23.01 -12.88 4.19
CA VAL A 21 23.48 -12.05 3.08
C VAL A 21 23.91 -13.02 1.97
N PRO A 22 23.46 -12.90 0.71
CA PRO A 22 23.84 -13.85 -0.32
C PRO A 22 25.34 -13.75 -0.56
N THR A 23 26.09 -14.72 -0.05
CA THR A 23 27.43 -15.03 -0.51
C THR A 23 27.28 -16.01 -1.66
N PHE A 24 27.66 -15.58 -2.86
CA PHE A 24 27.62 -16.40 -4.08
C PHE A 24 28.46 -17.68 -3.90
N ALA A 25 27.87 -18.83 -4.22
CA ALA A 25 28.63 -20.03 -4.52
C ALA A 25 29.12 -19.92 -5.97
N GLU A 26 30.44 -19.77 -6.14
CA GLU A 26 31.11 -19.66 -7.43
C GLU A 26 30.97 -20.96 -8.26
N ALA A 27 30.33 -20.85 -9.42
CA ALA A 27 30.67 -21.69 -10.57
C ALA A 27 31.43 -20.81 -11.56
N ALA A 28 32.68 -21.19 -11.82
CA ALA A 28 33.71 -20.36 -12.42
C ALA A 28 33.39 -19.84 -13.84
N THR A 29 33.40 -18.51 -13.98
CA THR A 29 33.93 -17.75 -15.13
C THR A 29 34.71 -16.55 -14.58
N SER A 30 35.63 -15.98 -15.37
CA SER A 30 36.79 -15.17 -14.96
C SER A 30 36.62 -14.21 -13.75
N THR A 31 37.63 -14.17 -12.88
CA THR A 31 37.70 -13.32 -11.67
C THR A 31 37.60 -11.81 -11.94
N GLN A 32 37.75 -11.38 -13.19
CA GLN A 32 37.67 -9.99 -13.61
C GLN A 32 36.24 -9.58 -14.01
N ALA A 33 35.47 -10.48 -14.64
CA ALA A 33 34.05 -10.32 -14.95
C ALA A 33 33.20 -10.20 -13.68
N ALA A 34 33.48 -11.05 -12.67
CA ALA A 34 32.82 -11.03 -11.36
C ALA A 34 33.08 -9.74 -10.56
N ALA A 35 34.26 -9.11 -10.74
CA ALA A 35 34.63 -7.87 -10.07
C ALA A 35 34.02 -6.62 -10.75
N ALA A 36 33.97 -6.60 -12.10
CA ALA A 36 33.33 -5.54 -12.87
C ALA A 36 31.80 -5.52 -12.64
N THR A 37 31.15 -6.68 -12.67
CA THR A 37 29.73 -6.84 -12.31
C THR A 37 29.45 -6.39 -10.87
N ALA A 38 30.27 -6.75 -9.89
CA ALA A 38 30.09 -6.32 -8.48
C ALA A 38 30.28 -4.81 -8.27
N SER A 39 31.21 -4.16 -8.98
CA SER A 39 31.46 -2.72 -8.86
C SER A 39 30.36 -1.87 -9.52
N ASN A 40 29.92 -2.24 -10.73
CA ASN A 40 28.81 -1.60 -11.44
C ASN A 40 27.49 -1.83 -10.69
N TRP A 41 27.29 -3.03 -10.16
CA TRP A 41 26.19 -3.36 -9.25
C TRP A 41 26.14 -2.44 -8.02
N SER A 42 27.25 -2.35 -7.28
CA SER A 42 27.29 -1.56 -6.04
C SER A 42 27.07 -0.08 -6.28
N SER A 43 27.45 0.42 -7.46
CA SER A 43 27.23 1.81 -7.89
C SER A 43 25.78 2.04 -8.31
N PHE A 44 25.19 1.10 -9.05
CA PHE A 44 23.78 1.13 -9.46
C PHE A 44 22.85 1.07 -8.24
N VAL A 45 23.05 0.11 -7.34
CA VAL A 45 22.25 -0.05 -6.11
C VAL A 45 22.30 1.19 -5.23
N LYS A 46 23.46 1.85 -5.14
CA LYS A 46 23.62 3.11 -4.38
C LYS A 46 22.98 4.32 -5.05
N ALA A 47 22.84 4.30 -6.38
CA ALA A 47 22.27 5.41 -7.15
C ALA A 47 20.74 5.42 -7.11
N HIS A 48 20.10 4.30 -6.76
CA HIS A 48 18.64 4.15 -6.81
C HIS A 48 18.07 3.86 -5.42
N HIS A 49 16.99 4.56 -5.09
CA HIS A 49 16.35 4.48 -3.77
C HIS A 49 15.51 3.21 -3.60
N PHE A 50 14.97 2.67 -4.69
CA PHE A 50 14.16 1.45 -4.72
C PHE A 50 14.72 0.55 -5.80
N ASN A 51 15.08 -0.68 -5.43
CA ASN A 51 15.73 -1.64 -6.32
C ASN A 51 14.92 -2.94 -6.36
N PHE A 52 14.83 -3.54 -7.54
CA PHE A 52 14.24 -4.86 -7.77
C PHE A 52 15.15 -5.71 -8.65
N SER A 53 14.91 -7.01 -8.67
CA SER A 53 15.69 -7.94 -9.49
C SER A 53 14.91 -9.17 -9.91
N SER A 54 15.14 -9.63 -11.14
CA SER A 54 14.83 -10.98 -11.57
C SER A 54 16.12 -11.74 -11.89
N PRO A 55 16.44 -12.83 -11.17
CA PRO A 55 17.68 -13.56 -11.37
C PRO A 55 17.72 -14.27 -12.74
N ALA A 56 18.93 -14.48 -13.27
CA ALA A 56 19.15 -15.13 -14.57
C ALA A 56 18.45 -16.50 -14.66
N SER A 57 18.37 -17.24 -13.55
CA SER A 57 17.73 -18.55 -13.46
C SER A 57 16.23 -18.55 -13.77
N GLN A 58 15.56 -17.39 -13.81
CA GLN A 58 14.17 -17.27 -14.26
C GLN A 58 14.02 -17.16 -15.78
N SER A 59 15.13 -17.09 -16.52
CA SER A 59 15.09 -16.97 -17.98
C SER A 59 14.56 -18.24 -18.65
N VAL A 60 13.67 -18.07 -19.62
CA VAL A 60 13.25 -19.14 -20.53
C VAL A 60 14.14 -19.08 -21.77
N TYR A 61 14.98 -20.10 -21.93
CA TYR A 61 15.87 -20.24 -23.08
C TYR A 61 15.16 -20.90 -24.27
N HIS A 62 15.35 -20.33 -25.45
CA HIS A 62 14.85 -20.84 -26.72
C HIS A 62 15.98 -20.94 -27.74
N ARG A 63 16.07 -22.10 -28.39
CA ARG A 63 16.89 -22.32 -29.59
C ARG A 63 16.00 -22.62 -30.78
N THR A 64 16.17 -21.86 -31.86
CA THR A 64 15.58 -22.18 -33.17
C THR A 64 16.64 -22.82 -34.07
N THR A 65 16.26 -23.87 -34.79
CA THR A 65 17.15 -24.61 -35.70
C THR A 65 17.31 -23.93 -37.06
N ALA A 66 16.69 -22.78 -37.29
CA ALA A 66 16.65 -22.10 -38.58
C ALA A 66 17.69 -20.96 -38.64
N ALA A 67 18.48 -20.99 -39.72
CA ALA A 67 19.47 -19.99 -40.15
C ALA A 67 20.84 -20.00 -39.45
N HIS A 68 21.42 -21.17 -39.20
CA HIS A 68 22.89 -21.24 -39.19
C HIS A 68 23.38 -21.06 -40.64
N GLY A 69 23.79 -19.84 -40.99
CA GLY A 69 24.97 -19.73 -41.86
C GLY A 69 26.07 -20.53 -41.16
N ALA A 70 26.79 -21.40 -41.87
CA ALA A 70 27.65 -22.46 -41.32
C ALA A 70 28.86 -21.99 -40.46
N SER A 71 28.85 -20.77 -39.93
CA SER A 71 29.95 -20.12 -39.20
C SER A 71 29.54 -19.46 -37.87
N ALA A 72 28.27 -19.46 -37.46
CA ALA A 72 27.88 -18.88 -36.17
C ALA A 72 28.17 -19.86 -35.03
N THR A 73 28.92 -19.40 -34.02
CA THR A 73 29.20 -20.19 -32.80
C THR A 73 28.00 -20.05 -31.87
N PRO A 74 27.34 -21.16 -31.47
CA PRO A 74 26.14 -21.10 -30.65
C PRO A 74 26.44 -20.64 -29.22
N ASN A 75 25.45 -20.03 -28.55
CA ASN A 75 25.49 -19.64 -27.14
C ASN A 75 24.46 -20.47 -26.33
N PRO A 76 24.74 -21.77 -26.09
CA PRO A 76 23.80 -22.65 -25.39
C PRO A 76 23.62 -22.25 -23.93
N GLY A 77 22.36 -22.19 -23.48
CA GLY A 77 22.05 -21.87 -22.09
C GLY A 77 22.18 -20.39 -21.77
N MET A 78 22.05 -19.51 -22.77
CA MET A 78 21.91 -18.07 -22.54
C MET A 78 20.80 -17.78 -21.53
N GLN A 79 21.09 -16.83 -20.65
CA GLN A 79 20.17 -16.30 -19.66
C GLN A 79 20.36 -14.78 -19.56
N LEU A 80 19.42 -14.12 -18.90
CA LEU A 80 19.44 -12.68 -18.69
C LEU A 80 18.99 -12.39 -17.26
N LEU A 81 19.86 -11.80 -16.45
CA LEU A 81 19.45 -11.20 -15.17
C LEU A 81 18.95 -9.79 -15.43
N ILE A 82 17.82 -9.44 -14.83
CA ILE A 82 17.28 -8.08 -14.83
C ILE A 82 17.53 -7.52 -13.44
N TYR A 83 18.20 -6.37 -13.38
CA TYR A 83 18.20 -5.52 -12.20
C TYR A 83 17.55 -4.20 -12.57
N GLY A 84 16.86 -3.56 -11.64
CA GLY A 84 16.26 -2.27 -11.93
C GLY A 84 16.00 -1.47 -10.69
N GLY A 85 15.79 -0.18 -10.90
CA GLY A 85 15.41 0.73 -9.84
C GLY A 85 14.62 1.92 -10.34
N GLN A 86 13.84 2.52 -9.44
CA GLN A 86 13.11 3.73 -9.76
C GLN A 86 14.08 4.93 -9.84
N THR A 87 14.07 5.62 -10.97
CA THR A 87 14.75 6.91 -11.19
C THR A 87 13.80 8.09 -11.02
N GLY A 88 12.50 7.83 -10.98
CA GLY A 88 11.42 8.74 -10.65
C GLY A 88 10.11 7.98 -10.48
N SER A 89 9.03 8.65 -10.10
CA SER A 89 7.73 7.97 -9.88
C SER A 89 7.19 7.21 -11.08
N HIS A 90 7.43 7.71 -12.28
CA HIS A 90 7.04 7.08 -13.54
C HIS A 90 8.24 6.47 -14.24
N SER A 91 9.46 6.63 -13.71
CA SER A 91 10.67 6.33 -14.44
C SER A 91 11.48 5.24 -13.75
N VAL A 92 11.93 4.28 -14.55
CA VAL A 92 12.78 3.19 -14.10
C VAL A 92 14.01 3.13 -14.97
N GLN A 93 15.10 2.66 -14.39
CA GLN A 93 16.28 2.24 -15.10
C GLN A 93 16.47 0.75 -14.88
N LEU A 94 16.71 0.01 -15.95
CA LEU A 94 17.14 -1.38 -15.91
C LEU A 94 18.64 -1.46 -16.16
N LEU A 95 19.30 -2.38 -15.45
CA LEU A 95 20.63 -2.89 -15.73
C LEU A 95 20.46 -4.36 -16.13
N LEU A 96 20.88 -4.71 -17.35
CA LEU A 96 20.61 -6.04 -17.93
C LEU A 96 21.93 -6.82 -18.02
N LEU A 97 21.95 -8.03 -17.46
CA LEU A 97 23.16 -8.85 -17.31
C LEU A 97 23.00 -10.16 -18.09
N PRO A 98 23.54 -10.25 -19.30
CA PRO A 98 23.60 -11.52 -20.04
C PRO A 98 24.51 -12.53 -19.33
N GLU A 99 24.04 -13.76 -19.19
CA GLU A 99 24.83 -14.91 -18.73
C GLU A 99 24.83 -16.01 -19.80
N GLY A 100 25.90 -16.80 -19.87
CA GLY A 100 26.04 -17.84 -20.91
C GLY A 100 26.22 -17.30 -22.34
N PHE A 101 26.40 -15.99 -22.51
CA PHE A 101 26.66 -15.33 -23.78
C PHE A 101 28.18 -15.09 -23.94
N SER A 102 28.82 -15.84 -24.85
CA SER A 102 30.28 -15.93 -24.91
C SER A 102 30.90 -15.46 -26.23
N THR A 103 30.11 -15.37 -27.30
CA THR A 103 30.58 -14.94 -28.61
C THR A 103 29.52 -14.15 -29.36
N GLY A 104 29.97 -13.21 -30.19
CA GLY A 104 29.12 -12.47 -31.11
C GLY A 104 28.46 -11.24 -30.50
N THR A 105 27.38 -10.81 -31.13
CA THR A 105 26.61 -9.62 -30.77
C THR A 105 25.16 -10.04 -30.61
N ALA A 106 24.53 -9.61 -29.52
CA ALA A 106 23.13 -9.88 -29.25
C ALA A 106 22.35 -8.57 -29.12
N THR A 107 21.09 -8.62 -29.51
CA THR A 107 20.13 -7.54 -29.29
C THR A 107 19.31 -7.88 -28.04
N ILE A 108 19.22 -6.93 -27.13
CA ILE A 108 18.31 -6.99 -25.99
C ILE A 108 17.11 -6.11 -26.33
N THR A 109 15.91 -6.69 -26.30
CA THR A 109 14.64 -5.98 -26.48
C THR A 109 13.88 -6.02 -25.16
N VAL A 110 13.56 -4.87 -24.61
CA VAL A 110 12.69 -4.72 -23.44
C VAL A 110 11.30 -4.27 -23.91
N THR A 111 10.27 -5.01 -23.52
CA THR A 111 8.87 -4.60 -23.62
C THR A 111 8.41 -4.16 -22.23
N TRP A 112 7.96 -2.91 -22.10
CA TRP A 112 7.75 -2.28 -20.80
C TRP A 112 6.38 -2.56 -20.17
N GLY A 113 5.49 -3.24 -20.88
CA GLY A 113 4.13 -3.57 -20.40
C GLY A 113 3.10 -2.46 -20.63
N ASP A 114 3.50 -1.30 -21.12
CA ASP A 114 2.62 -0.19 -21.53
C ASP A 114 2.43 -0.08 -23.06
N GLY A 115 2.84 -1.13 -23.78
CA GLY A 115 2.82 -1.18 -25.24
C GLY A 115 4.05 -0.59 -25.91
N THR A 116 5.00 -0.04 -25.16
CA THR A 116 6.27 0.47 -25.69
C THR A 116 7.41 -0.54 -25.56
N THR A 117 8.46 -0.34 -26.37
CA THR A 117 9.67 -1.17 -26.35
C THR A 117 10.93 -0.32 -26.42
N SER A 118 12.02 -0.85 -25.88
CA SER A 118 13.37 -0.29 -26.01
C SER A 118 14.34 -1.38 -26.39
N THR A 119 15.38 -1.03 -27.14
CA THR A 119 16.40 -1.98 -27.57
C THR A 119 17.79 -1.50 -27.20
N SER A 120 18.67 -2.46 -26.93
CA SER A 120 20.10 -2.24 -26.74
C SER A 120 20.86 -3.37 -27.42
N THR A 121 22.13 -3.15 -27.72
CA THR A 121 23.00 -4.15 -28.35
C THR A 121 24.19 -4.41 -27.44
N VAL A 122 24.51 -5.68 -27.23
CA VAL A 122 25.65 -6.10 -26.41
C VAL A 122 26.58 -6.98 -27.23
N ASN A 123 27.89 -6.76 -27.06
CA ASN A 123 28.91 -7.64 -27.60
C ASN A 123 29.50 -8.48 -26.47
N ALA A 124 29.68 -9.78 -26.70
CA ALA A 124 30.23 -10.67 -25.68
C ALA A 124 31.65 -10.24 -25.23
N ALA A 125 32.43 -9.62 -26.12
CA ALA A 125 33.76 -9.11 -25.80
C ALA A 125 33.75 -7.89 -24.87
N ASP A 126 32.60 -7.21 -24.76
CA ASP A 126 32.47 -5.92 -24.09
C ASP A 126 31.80 -6.03 -22.70
N LEU A 127 31.31 -7.22 -22.31
CA LEU A 127 30.62 -7.42 -21.04
C LEU A 127 31.51 -7.11 -19.81
N ASP A 128 32.82 -7.27 -19.95
CA ASP A 128 33.80 -7.02 -18.89
C ASP A 128 34.38 -5.59 -18.89
N THR A 129 34.20 -4.84 -20.00
CA THR A 129 34.93 -3.59 -20.25
C THR A 129 34.08 -2.37 -20.62
N ALA A 130 32.90 -2.54 -21.22
CA ALA A 130 32.10 -1.43 -21.76
C ALA A 130 30.95 -0.96 -20.85
N GLY A 131 30.81 -1.55 -19.66
CA GLY A 131 29.63 -1.35 -18.84
C GLY A 131 28.45 -2.17 -19.36
N LEU A 132 27.64 -2.67 -18.43
CA LEU A 132 26.45 -3.46 -18.76
C LEU A 132 25.38 -2.54 -19.37
N PRO A 133 24.54 -3.06 -20.29
CA PRO A 133 23.47 -2.27 -20.90
C PRO A 133 22.49 -1.75 -19.84
N THR A 134 22.32 -0.43 -19.83
CA THR A 134 21.25 0.23 -19.07
C THR A 134 20.17 0.75 -20.00
N LEU A 135 18.91 0.57 -19.62
CA LEU A 135 17.77 1.12 -20.36
C LEU A 135 16.86 1.89 -19.41
N ASP A 136 16.61 3.15 -19.73
CA ASP A 136 15.66 4.01 -19.03
C ASP A 136 14.29 3.94 -19.69
N HIS A 137 13.23 4.03 -18.89
CA HIS A 137 11.86 4.16 -19.37
C HIS A 137 11.05 5.09 -18.49
N THR A 138 10.08 5.78 -19.09
CA THR A 138 9.12 6.63 -18.39
C THR A 138 7.70 6.24 -18.78
N TYR A 139 6.95 5.72 -17.82
CA TYR A 139 5.55 5.36 -17.96
C TYR A 139 4.65 6.61 -18.02
N ALA A 140 3.62 6.57 -18.85
CA ALA A 140 2.65 7.67 -18.94
C ALA A 140 1.69 7.73 -17.73
N ALA A 141 1.47 6.59 -17.07
CA ALA A 141 0.62 6.46 -15.90
C ALA A 141 1.40 5.75 -14.77
N LEU A 142 0.96 5.95 -13.53
CA LEU A 142 1.38 5.09 -12.43
C LEU A 142 0.68 3.75 -12.56
N GLY A 143 1.34 2.69 -12.13
CA GLY A 143 0.79 1.35 -12.22
C GLY A 143 1.83 0.27 -11.98
N VAL A 144 1.35 -0.97 -12.09
CA VAL A 144 2.18 -2.16 -12.03
C VAL A 144 2.24 -2.75 -13.44
N TYR A 145 3.45 -2.95 -13.95
CA TYR A 145 3.72 -3.28 -15.34
C TYR A 145 4.51 -4.58 -15.47
N ASN A 146 4.06 -5.46 -16.35
CA ASN A 146 4.82 -6.66 -16.71
C ASN A 146 5.90 -6.28 -17.73
N VAL A 147 7.15 -6.34 -17.31
CA VAL A 147 8.32 -6.04 -18.13
C VAL A 147 8.94 -7.34 -18.62
N SER A 148 9.15 -7.44 -19.93
CA SER A 148 9.81 -8.60 -20.56
C SER A 148 11.09 -8.15 -21.25
N ALA A 149 12.22 -8.75 -20.91
CA ALA A 149 13.48 -8.53 -21.58
C ALA A 149 13.90 -9.81 -22.32
N VAL A 150 14.14 -9.67 -23.62
CA VAL A 150 14.59 -10.75 -24.50
C VAL A 150 15.98 -10.43 -24.98
N ILE A 151 16.94 -11.31 -24.74
CA ILE A 151 18.23 -11.28 -25.42
C ILE A 151 18.20 -12.29 -26.59
N ASP A 152 18.58 -11.83 -27.77
CA ASP A 152 18.61 -12.62 -29.01
C ASP A 152 19.96 -12.41 -29.71
N ASP A 153 20.70 -13.49 -29.95
CA ASP A 153 22.02 -13.43 -30.59
C ASP A 153 21.97 -13.36 -32.13
N GLY A 154 20.77 -13.41 -32.71
CA GLY A 154 20.55 -13.41 -34.16
C GLY A 154 21.09 -14.66 -34.87
N ALA A 155 21.64 -15.63 -34.12
CA ALA A 155 22.14 -16.93 -34.57
C ALA A 155 21.21 -18.08 -34.16
N GLY A 156 20.06 -17.75 -33.58
CA GLY A 156 19.00 -18.68 -33.23
C GLY A 156 18.92 -19.03 -31.75
N ASP A 157 19.80 -18.48 -30.91
CA ASP A 157 19.74 -18.59 -29.45
C ASP A 157 19.13 -17.32 -28.85
N SER A 158 18.14 -17.51 -27.98
CA SER A 158 17.48 -16.41 -27.27
C SER A 158 17.12 -16.81 -25.85
N ALA A 159 17.02 -15.82 -24.97
CA ALA A 159 16.55 -16.01 -23.61
C ALA A 159 15.62 -14.87 -23.21
N THR A 160 14.49 -15.21 -22.62
CA THR A 160 13.50 -14.25 -22.14
C THR A 160 13.46 -14.28 -20.63
N ASN A 161 13.64 -13.14 -19.97
CA ASN A 161 13.34 -12.97 -18.56
C ASN A 161 12.23 -11.93 -18.40
N THR A 162 11.31 -12.20 -17.49
CA THR A 162 10.19 -11.32 -17.16
C THR A 162 10.27 -10.88 -15.72
N THR A 163 9.94 -9.62 -15.46
CA THR A 163 9.80 -9.08 -14.12
C THR A 163 8.59 -8.16 -14.07
N VAL A 164 8.21 -7.73 -12.88
CA VAL A 164 7.12 -6.79 -12.68
C VAL A 164 7.69 -5.53 -12.06
N VAL A 165 7.26 -4.39 -12.58
CA VAL A 165 7.73 -3.07 -12.15
C VAL A 165 6.56 -2.25 -11.66
N ALA A 166 6.62 -1.77 -10.42
CA ALA A 166 5.69 -0.77 -9.93
C ALA A 166 6.25 0.64 -10.16
N THR A 167 5.42 1.52 -10.69
CA THR A 167 5.62 2.97 -10.69
C THR A 167 4.62 3.58 -9.73
N GLY A 168 5.13 4.22 -8.69
CA GLY A 168 4.30 4.72 -7.61
C GLY A 168 4.79 6.07 -7.11
N SER A 169 4.03 6.58 -6.16
CA SER A 169 4.24 7.88 -5.54
C SER A 169 4.69 7.71 -4.09
N GLN A 170 5.53 8.62 -3.63
CA GLN A 170 6.11 8.56 -2.29
C GLN A 170 5.52 9.62 -1.39
N PHE A 171 5.46 9.32 -0.10
CA PHE A 171 4.78 10.12 0.89
C PHE A 171 5.65 11.30 1.34
N THR A 172 5.03 12.47 1.37
CA THR A 172 5.56 13.67 2.01
C THR A 172 4.73 13.95 3.27
N PRO A 173 5.31 13.77 4.47
CA PRO A 173 4.70 14.22 5.70
C PRO A 173 4.50 15.73 5.65
N TYR A 174 3.33 16.22 6.07
CA TYR A 174 3.00 17.64 5.96
C TYR A 174 2.28 18.17 7.21
N GLY A 175 1.33 17.40 7.72
CA GLY A 175 0.32 17.89 8.64
C GLY A 175 0.50 17.52 10.12
N PRO A 176 -0.59 17.67 10.91
CA PRO A 176 -1.96 17.87 10.44
C PRO A 176 -2.34 19.36 10.24
N THR A 177 -2.87 19.69 9.06
CA THR A 177 -3.19 21.07 8.62
C THR A 177 -4.60 21.16 8.03
N ARG A 178 -5.44 22.11 8.47
CA ARG A 178 -6.80 22.28 7.93
C ARG A 178 -6.78 22.90 6.53
N ILE A 179 -7.42 22.23 5.57
CA ILE A 179 -7.58 22.75 4.19
C ILE A 179 -9.04 22.84 3.74
N LEU A 180 -9.96 22.25 4.51
CA LEU A 180 -11.40 22.34 4.28
C LEU A 180 -12.15 22.53 5.60
N ASP A 181 -13.05 23.50 5.64
CA ASP A 181 -14.10 23.63 6.65
C ASP A 181 -15.28 24.41 6.05
N THR A 182 -16.30 23.65 5.65
CA THR A 182 -17.46 24.23 4.96
C THR A 182 -18.26 25.22 5.81
N ARG A 183 -18.08 25.20 7.15
CA ARG A 183 -18.80 26.07 8.07
C ARG A 183 -18.28 27.50 8.07
N ASN A 184 -17.00 27.69 7.74
CA ASN A 184 -16.35 28.99 7.72
C ASN A 184 -15.85 29.42 6.33
N GLY A 185 -16.01 28.55 5.32
CA GLY A 185 -15.63 28.84 3.93
C GLY A 185 -14.18 28.50 3.58
N THR A 186 -13.44 27.82 4.45
CA THR A 186 -12.09 27.33 4.13
C THR A 186 -12.21 26.23 3.06
N GLY A 187 -11.56 26.42 1.90
CA GLY A 187 -11.56 25.48 0.78
C GLY A 187 -12.87 25.49 -0.03
N ILE A 188 -13.99 25.18 0.62
CA ILE A 188 -15.34 25.17 0.03
C ILE A 188 -16.28 25.96 0.96
N SER A 189 -17.23 26.70 0.40
CA SER A 189 -18.21 27.49 1.16
C SER A 189 -19.56 26.79 1.28
N GLY A 190 -20.03 26.60 2.52
CA GLY A 190 -21.36 26.12 2.84
C GLY A 190 -21.51 24.58 2.83
N PRO A 191 -22.56 24.06 3.47
CA PRO A 191 -22.76 22.62 3.60
C PRO A 191 -23.08 21.97 2.24
N ILE A 192 -22.62 20.73 2.06
CA ILE A 192 -22.82 19.96 0.82
C ILE A 192 -24.21 19.33 0.84
N ALA A 193 -25.04 19.66 -0.16
CA ALA A 193 -26.38 19.09 -0.29
C ALA A 193 -26.36 17.63 -0.74
N ALA A 194 -27.40 16.87 -0.37
CA ALA A 194 -27.60 15.49 -0.79
C ALA A 194 -27.48 15.30 -2.31
N GLY A 195 -26.72 14.30 -2.72
CA GLY A 195 -26.43 13.99 -4.13
C GLY A 195 -25.56 15.03 -4.84
N LYS A 196 -24.95 15.98 -4.10
CA LYS A 196 -24.05 17.00 -4.65
C LYS A 196 -22.62 16.77 -4.20
N PHE A 197 -21.71 17.35 -4.97
CA PHE A 197 -20.28 17.36 -4.72
C PHE A 197 -19.85 18.69 -4.12
N GLY A 198 -18.91 18.63 -3.20
CA GLY A 198 -18.01 19.74 -2.88
C GLY A 198 -16.66 19.48 -3.54
N HIS A 199 -16.17 20.46 -4.30
CA HIS A 199 -14.92 20.36 -5.06
C HIS A 199 -13.78 21.06 -4.32
N LEU A 200 -12.86 20.30 -3.72
CA LEU A 200 -11.74 20.85 -2.96
C LEU A 200 -10.50 20.90 -3.84
N LYS A 201 -10.04 22.10 -4.19
CA LYS A 201 -8.70 22.30 -4.77
C LYS A 201 -7.65 22.06 -3.68
N VAL A 202 -6.92 20.95 -3.79
CA VAL A 202 -5.88 20.58 -2.82
C VAL A 202 -4.52 21.17 -3.20
N VAL A 203 -4.20 21.24 -4.48
CA VAL A 203 -2.95 21.86 -4.95
C VAL A 203 -3.00 23.37 -4.69
N GLY A 204 -1.99 23.88 -4.00
CA GLY A 204 -1.91 25.27 -3.54
C GLY A 204 -2.66 25.53 -2.23
N ALA A 205 -3.35 24.53 -1.65
CA ALA A 205 -3.93 24.66 -0.32
C ALA A 205 -2.85 24.54 0.76
N GLY A 206 -3.08 25.19 1.91
CA GLY A 206 -2.17 25.21 3.05
C GLY A 206 -1.78 26.62 3.51
N PRO A 207 -0.95 26.75 4.55
CA PRO A 207 -0.42 28.02 5.02
C PRO A 207 0.44 28.70 3.95
N VAL A 208 0.49 30.04 4.00
CA VAL A 208 1.34 30.83 3.10
C VAL A 208 2.80 30.42 3.28
N GLY A 209 3.45 30.04 2.18
CA GLY A 209 4.86 29.61 2.15
C GLY A 209 5.07 28.10 2.35
N ASP A 210 4.01 27.35 2.64
CA ASP A 210 4.06 25.91 2.82
C ASP A 210 2.78 25.28 2.23
N THR A 211 2.55 25.47 0.94
CA THR A 211 1.36 24.95 0.25
C THR A 211 1.64 23.61 -0.41
N ILE A 212 0.61 22.76 -0.52
CA ILE A 212 0.70 21.50 -1.26
C ILE A 212 1.11 21.77 -2.72
N PRO A 213 2.20 21.16 -3.24
CA PRO A 213 2.73 21.45 -4.57
C PRO A 213 1.88 20.85 -5.69
N ALA A 214 2.17 21.23 -6.93
CA ALA A 214 1.67 20.52 -8.11
C ALA A 214 2.31 19.13 -8.24
N GLY A 215 1.70 18.24 -9.05
CA GLY A 215 2.21 16.88 -9.26
C GLY A 215 1.94 15.90 -8.12
N VAL A 216 1.03 16.27 -7.21
CA VAL A 216 0.50 15.37 -6.18
C VAL A 216 -0.44 14.37 -6.83
N THR A 217 -0.28 13.09 -6.48
CA THR A 217 -1.01 11.96 -7.03
C THR A 217 -2.12 11.49 -6.08
N ALA A 218 -1.94 11.66 -4.78
CA ALA A 218 -2.93 11.38 -3.75
C ALA A 218 -2.71 12.25 -2.51
N VAL A 219 -3.75 12.49 -1.73
CA VAL A 219 -3.70 13.22 -0.44
C VAL A 219 -4.21 12.34 0.70
N VAL A 220 -3.59 12.48 1.87
CA VAL A 220 -4.04 11.85 3.11
C VAL A 220 -4.79 12.87 3.94
N LEU A 221 -6.10 12.68 4.08
CA LEU A 221 -7.00 13.60 4.75
C LEU A 221 -7.63 12.89 5.95
N ASN A 222 -7.56 13.50 7.13
CA ASN A 222 -8.52 13.18 8.16
C ASN A 222 -9.80 13.99 7.89
N VAL A 223 -10.86 13.30 7.50
CA VAL A 223 -12.13 13.92 7.10
C VAL A 223 -13.12 13.77 8.24
N THR A 224 -13.82 14.85 8.59
CA THR A 224 -14.88 14.85 9.59
C THR A 224 -16.18 15.36 8.99
N VAL A 225 -17.24 14.57 9.13
CA VAL A 225 -18.61 15.00 8.91
C VAL A 225 -19.15 15.60 10.20
N THR A 226 -19.82 16.76 10.10
CA THR A 226 -20.50 17.41 11.21
C THR A 226 -21.80 18.08 10.74
N GLU A 227 -22.69 18.38 11.69
CA GLU A 227 -23.95 19.13 11.45
C GLU A 227 -24.83 18.55 10.32
N GLY A 228 -24.74 17.24 10.08
CA GLY A 228 -25.53 16.56 9.07
C GLY A 228 -27.03 16.58 9.43
N THR A 229 -27.88 16.99 8.49
CA THR A 229 -29.33 17.13 8.75
C THR A 229 -30.12 15.83 8.49
N ALA A 230 -29.46 14.79 7.99
CA ALA A 230 -30.04 13.48 7.69
C ALA A 230 -28.97 12.38 7.83
N ASN A 231 -29.40 11.12 7.87
CA ASN A 231 -28.48 9.99 7.78
C ASN A 231 -27.93 9.87 6.35
N GLY A 232 -26.68 9.47 6.22
CA GLY A 232 -26.04 9.30 4.93
C GLY A 232 -24.62 8.80 5.04
N PHE A 233 -23.90 8.91 3.93
CA PHE A 233 -22.47 8.62 3.86
C PHE A 233 -21.77 9.71 3.06
N LEU A 234 -20.46 9.81 3.25
CA LEU A 234 -19.58 10.68 2.48
C LEU A 234 -18.62 9.81 1.66
N SER A 235 -18.49 10.12 0.37
CA SER A 235 -17.42 9.59 -0.48
C SER A 235 -16.43 10.70 -0.78
N VAL A 236 -15.14 10.35 -0.77
CA VAL A 236 -14.05 11.23 -1.15
C VAL A 236 -13.34 10.57 -2.32
N LEU A 237 -13.38 11.25 -3.47
CA LEU A 237 -13.07 10.67 -4.77
C LEU A 237 -12.16 11.61 -5.55
N PRO A 238 -11.33 11.11 -6.48
CA PRO A 238 -10.65 11.98 -7.42
C PRO A 238 -11.67 12.80 -8.22
N ASN A 239 -11.34 14.06 -8.50
CA ASN A 239 -12.11 14.84 -9.45
C ASN A 239 -11.73 14.44 -10.87
N GLU A 240 -12.66 13.86 -11.59
CA GLU A 240 -12.63 13.84 -13.04
C GLU A 240 -13.84 14.58 -13.56
N ASP A 241 -13.76 15.06 -14.81
CA ASP A 241 -14.82 15.78 -15.50
C ASP A 241 -15.99 14.82 -15.79
N LEU A 242 -16.62 14.35 -14.72
CA LEU A 242 -17.82 13.56 -14.73
C LEU A 242 -18.90 14.56 -15.07
N SER A 243 -19.21 14.64 -16.37
CA SER A 243 -20.39 15.29 -16.91
C SER A 243 -21.67 14.62 -16.37
N GLY A 244 -21.89 14.71 -15.05
CA GLY A 244 -23.05 14.22 -14.32
C GLY A 244 -23.23 12.70 -14.23
N ASN A 245 -22.30 11.87 -14.71
CA ASN A 245 -22.48 10.43 -14.77
C ASN A 245 -21.51 9.72 -13.81
N LEU A 246 -22.03 9.20 -12.69
CA LEU A 246 -21.35 8.22 -11.84
C LEU A 246 -21.23 6.89 -12.63
N SER A 247 -20.40 6.86 -13.67
CA SER A 247 -20.37 5.79 -14.67
C SER A 247 -19.85 4.45 -14.17
N SER A 248 -19.24 4.38 -12.97
CA SER A 248 -18.78 3.10 -12.40
C SER A 248 -19.78 2.46 -11.43
N GLY A 249 -20.82 3.14 -10.97
CA GLY A 249 -21.80 2.59 -10.02
C GLY A 249 -21.24 2.18 -8.64
N ILE A 250 -19.92 2.28 -8.43
CA ILE A 250 -19.24 1.96 -7.17
C ILE A 250 -18.88 3.28 -6.48
N ILE A 251 -19.60 3.57 -5.40
CA ILE A 251 -19.33 4.68 -4.49
C ILE A 251 -18.84 4.09 -3.16
N THR A 252 -17.67 4.54 -2.71
CA THR A 252 -17.14 4.16 -1.40
C THR A 252 -17.86 4.93 -0.32
N SER A 253 -18.15 4.29 0.81
CA SER A 253 -18.61 5.01 1.99
C SER A 253 -17.41 5.25 2.90
N ASN A 254 -16.62 6.29 2.64
CA ASN A 254 -15.50 6.66 3.51
C ASN A 254 -15.99 7.00 4.92
N LEU A 255 -17.15 7.65 5.03
CA LEU A 255 -17.79 7.92 6.33
C LEU A 255 -19.26 7.52 6.27
N ASN A 256 -19.76 6.91 7.33
CA ASN A 256 -21.19 6.69 7.55
C ASN A 256 -21.63 7.49 8.77
N PHE A 257 -22.70 8.29 8.62
CA PHE A 257 -23.14 9.20 9.66
C PHE A 257 -24.66 9.22 9.82
N ARG A 258 -25.09 9.51 11.05
CA ARG A 258 -26.48 9.84 11.37
C ARG A 258 -26.66 11.37 11.44
N ALA A 259 -27.91 11.81 11.40
CA ALA A 259 -28.22 13.22 11.63
C ALA A 259 -27.64 13.70 12.97
N ASN A 260 -27.03 14.88 12.98
CA ASN A 260 -26.35 15.51 14.11
C ASN A 260 -25.19 14.70 14.72
N GLN A 261 -24.61 13.76 13.99
CA GLN A 261 -23.45 12.99 14.45
C GLN A 261 -22.16 13.59 13.89
N ASN A 262 -21.15 13.71 14.75
CA ASN A 262 -19.78 13.98 14.32
C ASN A 262 -19.05 12.65 14.15
N VAL A 263 -18.55 12.39 12.95
CA VAL A 263 -17.79 11.17 12.63
C VAL A 263 -16.56 11.58 11.83
N ALA A 264 -15.41 11.01 12.17
CA ALA A 264 -14.19 11.19 11.41
C ALA A 264 -13.65 9.85 10.90
N ASN A 265 -13.00 9.87 9.75
CA ASN A 265 -12.22 8.77 9.20
C ASN A 265 -11.01 9.34 8.44
N LEU A 266 -9.89 8.63 8.46
CA LEU A 266 -8.77 8.90 7.55
C LEU A 266 -9.14 8.44 6.14
N VAL A 267 -8.79 9.24 5.15
CA VAL A 267 -9.03 8.97 3.74
C VAL A 267 -7.73 9.20 2.99
N ILE A 268 -7.33 8.23 2.17
CA ILE A 268 -6.34 8.44 1.13
C ILE A 268 -7.13 8.58 -0.17
N ALA A 269 -7.08 9.75 -0.79
CA ALA A 269 -7.81 10.04 -2.02
C ALA A 269 -6.82 10.36 -3.13
N ALA A 270 -6.97 9.69 -4.27
CA ALA A 270 -6.30 10.09 -5.49
C ALA A 270 -6.67 11.55 -5.83
N VAL A 271 -5.70 12.30 -6.32
CA VAL A 271 -5.91 13.68 -6.74
C VAL A 271 -6.26 13.69 -8.21
N GLY A 272 -7.43 14.22 -8.52
CA GLY A 272 -7.97 14.28 -9.86
C GLY A 272 -7.39 15.41 -10.70
N LYS A 273 -8.04 15.67 -11.84
CA LYS A 273 -7.67 16.72 -12.78
C LYS A 273 -7.56 18.07 -12.06
N ASP A 274 -6.56 18.84 -12.49
CA ASP A 274 -6.27 20.17 -11.94
C ASP A 274 -6.03 20.16 -10.41
N GLY A 275 -5.69 19.03 -9.78
CA GLY A 275 -5.35 19.05 -8.35
C GLY A 275 -6.56 19.15 -7.43
N VAL A 276 -7.69 18.55 -7.80
CA VAL A 276 -8.97 18.61 -7.08
C VAL A 276 -9.37 17.23 -6.53
N VAL A 277 -10.00 17.23 -5.35
CA VAL A 277 -10.64 16.07 -4.72
C VAL A 277 -12.11 16.39 -4.44
N ASP A 278 -12.99 15.45 -4.75
CA ASP A 278 -14.42 15.61 -4.66
C ASP A 278 -15.01 14.95 -3.41
N PHE A 279 -15.92 15.66 -2.74
CA PHE A 279 -16.66 15.20 -1.58
C PHE A 279 -18.13 15.04 -1.95
N LEU A 280 -18.58 13.80 -2.13
CA LEU A 280 -19.98 13.48 -2.41
C LEU A 280 -20.76 13.29 -1.12
N ASN A 281 -21.81 14.07 -0.91
CA ASN A 281 -22.83 13.73 0.08
C ASN A 281 -23.79 12.69 -0.50
N GLY A 282 -23.59 11.42 -0.14
CA GLY A 282 -24.40 10.28 -0.58
C GLY A 282 -25.76 10.13 0.12
N ALA A 283 -26.15 11.07 0.98
CA ALA A 283 -27.48 11.06 1.58
C ALA A 283 -28.59 11.24 0.52
N SER A 284 -29.79 10.71 0.80
CA SER A 284 -30.96 10.89 -0.08
C SER A 284 -31.64 12.25 0.07
N LYS A 285 -31.34 12.99 1.14
CA LYS A 285 -31.86 14.33 1.44
C LYS A 285 -30.96 15.05 2.44
N GLY A 286 -31.18 16.35 2.61
CA GLY A 286 -30.49 17.14 3.63
C GLY A 286 -29.14 17.67 3.18
N THR A 287 -28.36 18.16 4.14
CA THR A 287 -27.03 18.74 3.92
C THR A 287 -26.06 18.24 4.98
N VAL A 288 -24.76 18.39 4.72
CA VAL A 288 -23.69 18.00 5.65
C VAL A 288 -22.54 19.00 5.61
N ASN A 289 -21.98 19.34 6.76
CA ASN A 289 -20.72 20.08 6.82
C ASN A 289 -19.54 19.12 6.86
N VAL A 290 -18.47 19.49 6.16
CA VAL A 290 -17.25 18.70 6.03
C VAL A 290 -16.05 19.52 6.47
N ILE A 291 -15.20 18.90 7.28
CA ILE A 291 -13.89 19.40 7.67
C ILE A 291 -12.88 18.40 7.13
N ALA A 292 -11.79 18.86 6.51
CA ALA A 292 -10.68 18.00 6.14
C ALA A 292 -9.35 18.63 6.54
N ASP A 293 -8.57 17.83 7.26
CA ASP A 293 -7.23 18.17 7.72
C ASP A 293 -6.24 17.24 7.00
N VAL A 294 -5.28 17.80 6.26
CA VAL A 294 -4.26 17.03 5.53
C VAL A 294 -3.15 16.59 6.49
N ALA A 295 -2.82 15.30 6.49
CA ALA A 295 -1.70 14.72 7.24
C ALA A 295 -0.42 14.62 6.39
N GLY A 296 -0.59 14.47 5.08
CA GLY A 296 0.48 14.38 4.11
C GLY A 296 -0.08 14.15 2.72
N TYR A 297 0.82 14.08 1.74
CA TYR A 297 0.45 13.88 0.34
C TYR A 297 1.48 13.02 -0.38
N TYR A 298 1.06 12.35 -1.44
CA TYR A 298 1.92 11.53 -2.27
C TYR A 298 2.34 12.32 -3.50
N THR A 299 3.63 12.25 -3.83
CA THR A 299 4.17 12.92 -5.00
C THR A 299 4.89 11.96 -5.91
N ALA A 300 5.02 12.42 -7.15
CA ALA A 300 5.81 11.81 -8.19
C ALA A 300 7.35 11.90 -7.95
N SER A 301 7.82 12.44 -6.82
CA SER A 301 9.24 12.62 -6.50
C SER A 301 9.69 11.69 -5.37
N THR A 302 10.99 11.35 -5.34
CA THR A 302 11.59 10.54 -4.28
C THR A 302 11.47 11.25 -2.94
N GLN A 303 10.69 10.65 -2.04
CA GLN A 303 10.38 11.14 -0.70
C GLN A 303 10.46 9.99 0.30
N SER A 304 9.39 9.73 1.07
CA SER A 304 9.37 8.61 2.02
C SER A 304 8.53 7.46 1.48
N ALA A 305 9.14 6.30 1.29
CA ALA A 305 8.43 5.07 0.95
C ALA A 305 7.85 4.41 2.19
N TYR A 306 6.80 3.62 1.99
CA TYR A 306 6.10 2.92 3.06
C TYR A 306 6.71 1.54 3.28
N VAL A 307 7.00 1.22 4.54
CA VAL A 307 7.42 -0.12 4.96
C VAL A 307 6.29 -0.74 5.78
N PRO A 308 5.64 -1.80 5.27
CA PRO A 308 4.59 -2.48 6.00
C PRO A 308 5.15 -3.23 7.21
N LEU A 309 4.35 -3.30 8.26
CA LEU A 309 4.62 -4.09 9.45
C LEU A 309 3.42 -4.99 9.74
N THR A 310 3.68 -6.17 10.30
CA THR A 310 2.64 -6.89 11.03
C THR A 310 2.13 -5.96 12.15
N PRO A 311 0.81 -5.73 12.27
CA PRO A 311 0.28 -4.79 13.24
C PRO A 311 0.85 -4.99 14.64
N THR A 312 1.53 -3.96 15.15
CA THR A 312 2.27 -4.02 16.42
C THR A 312 1.78 -2.96 17.37
N ARG A 313 1.34 -3.35 18.56
CA ARG A 313 0.92 -2.40 19.59
C ARG A 313 2.13 -1.67 20.19
N MET A 314 2.25 -0.39 19.89
CA MET A 314 3.32 0.46 20.43
C MET A 314 2.83 1.41 21.52
N LEU A 315 1.52 1.65 21.60
CA LEU A 315 0.89 2.50 22.60
C LEU A 315 -0.24 1.74 23.31
N ASP A 316 -0.20 1.68 24.64
CA ASP A 316 -1.32 1.23 25.47
C ASP A 316 -1.27 1.86 26.86
N THR A 317 -2.08 2.88 27.09
CA THR A 317 -2.11 3.59 28.38
C THR A 317 -2.61 2.71 29.52
N ARG A 318 -3.35 1.63 29.25
CA ARG A 318 -3.91 0.74 30.28
C ARG A 318 -2.84 -0.13 30.92
N TYR A 319 -1.82 -0.49 30.14
CA TYR A 319 -0.73 -1.38 30.54
C TYR A 319 0.62 -0.68 30.65
N GLY A 320 0.74 0.56 30.17
CA GLY A 320 1.99 1.31 30.14
C GLY A 320 2.92 0.88 28.99
N THR A 321 2.34 0.45 27.87
CA THR A 321 3.13 0.13 26.66
C THR A 321 3.49 1.42 25.96
N GLY A 322 4.78 1.68 25.79
CA GLY A 322 5.34 2.86 25.12
C GLY A 322 5.23 4.19 25.89
N VAL A 323 4.29 4.27 26.84
CA VAL A 323 4.02 5.47 27.66
C VAL A 323 3.75 5.08 29.12
N ALA A 324 3.68 6.07 30.02
CA ALA A 324 3.30 5.83 31.41
C ALA A 324 1.88 5.24 31.50
N LYS A 325 1.68 4.29 32.42
CA LYS A 325 0.37 3.68 32.69
C LYS A 325 -0.58 4.72 33.30
N GLY A 326 -1.78 4.84 32.73
CA GLY A 326 -2.86 5.70 33.23
C GLY A 326 -3.59 6.43 32.11
N GLN A 327 -4.87 6.73 32.33
CA GLN A 327 -5.70 7.47 31.37
C GLN A 327 -5.14 8.87 31.11
N ILE A 328 -5.20 9.29 29.85
CA ILE A 328 -4.86 10.66 29.44
C ILE A 328 -5.95 11.58 29.98
N GLN A 329 -5.62 12.45 30.94
CA GLN A 329 -6.58 13.37 31.54
C GLN A 329 -7.08 14.41 30.53
N ALA A 330 -8.19 15.06 30.85
CA ALA A 330 -8.72 16.16 30.03
C ALA A 330 -7.68 17.29 29.93
N ASN A 331 -7.47 17.81 28.72
CA ASN A 331 -6.46 18.83 28.41
C ASN A 331 -5.02 18.41 28.76
N SER A 332 -4.75 17.11 28.78
CA SER A 332 -3.39 16.56 28.92
C SER A 332 -2.98 15.80 27.67
N ALA A 333 -1.69 15.48 27.60
CA ALA A 333 -1.12 14.71 26.50
C ALA A 333 -0.18 13.62 27.01
N VAL A 334 0.07 12.63 26.17
CA VAL A 334 1.16 11.65 26.33
C VAL A 334 2.03 11.66 25.08
N THR A 335 3.32 11.37 25.24
CA THR A 335 4.29 11.34 24.14
C THR A 335 4.85 9.93 24.01
N LEU A 336 4.86 9.41 22.79
CA LEU A 336 5.38 8.10 22.43
C LEU A 336 6.61 8.26 21.55
N ASN A 337 7.72 7.64 21.94
CA ASN A 337 8.85 7.45 21.06
C ASN A 337 8.60 6.26 20.13
N VAL A 338 8.42 6.55 18.84
CA VAL A 338 8.17 5.52 17.82
C VAL A 338 9.45 5.12 17.10
N ALA A 339 10.36 6.06 16.85
CA ALA A 339 11.58 5.84 16.08
C ALA A 339 12.75 5.39 16.99
N ASN A 340 12.56 4.29 17.72
CA ASN A 340 13.50 3.81 18.75
C ASN A 340 14.57 2.82 18.24
N GLY A 341 14.64 2.57 16.94
CA GLY A 341 15.66 1.73 16.31
C GLY A 341 15.48 0.21 16.45
N LYS A 342 14.40 -0.27 17.10
CA LYS A 342 14.10 -1.71 17.20
C LYS A 342 13.21 -2.21 16.06
N THR A 343 12.10 -1.52 15.84
CA THR A 343 11.08 -1.90 14.84
C THR A 343 10.91 -0.82 13.79
N ILE A 344 10.98 0.44 14.21
CA ILE A 344 10.94 1.61 13.34
C ILE A 344 12.31 2.29 13.45
N PRO A 345 13.03 2.44 12.32
CA PRO A 345 14.32 3.14 12.26
C PRO A 345 14.23 4.60 12.74
N ALA A 346 15.35 5.14 13.20
CA ALA A 346 15.43 6.51 13.75
C ALA A 346 15.17 7.61 12.69
N ASP A 347 15.39 7.29 11.42
CA ASP A 347 15.21 8.14 10.24
C ASP A 347 13.79 8.10 9.66
N ALA A 348 12.89 7.28 10.24
CA ALA A 348 11.49 7.25 9.85
C ALA A 348 10.86 8.66 9.95
N THR A 349 10.06 9.01 8.96
CA THR A 349 9.49 10.35 8.80
C THR A 349 8.03 10.42 9.22
N ALA A 350 7.30 9.30 9.18
CA ALA A 350 5.91 9.19 9.63
C ALA A 350 5.57 7.74 10.02
N VAL A 351 4.49 7.58 10.80
CA VAL A 351 3.94 6.26 11.18
C VAL A 351 2.49 6.16 10.77
N ALA A 352 2.10 5.00 10.22
CA ALA A 352 0.72 4.61 9.98
C ALA A 352 0.24 3.73 11.15
N MET A 353 -0.77 4.17 11.88
CA MET A 353 -1.31 3.44 13.03
C MET A 353 -2.82 3.56 13.17
N ASN A 354 -3.45 2.52 13.69
CA ASN A 354 -4.84 2.60 14.12
C ASN A 354 -4.89 3.03 15.59
N LEU A 355 -5.48 4.21 15.84
CA LEU A 355 -5.67 4.76 17.17
C LEU A 355 -7.03 4.35 17.72
N THR A 356 -7.08 3.81 18.93
CA THR A 356 -8.32 3.38 19.60
C THR A 356 -8.47 4.04 20.95
N ALA A 357 -9.56 4.79 21.14
CA ALA A 357 -9.98 5.34 22.41
C ALA A 357 -10.86 4.33 23.15
N VAL A 358 -10.55 4.09 24.43
CA VAL A 358 -11.26 3.12 25.28
C VAL A 358 -11.66 3.76 26.60
N GLY A 359 -12.81 3.36 27.13
CA GLY A 359 -13.24 3.78 28.48
C GLY A 359 -13.62 5.26 28.59
N ALA A 360 -13.93 5.92 27.46
CA ALA A 360 -14.34 7.31 27.44
C ALA A 360 -15.66 7.51 28.22
N LYS A 361 -15.64 8.38 29.23
CA LYS A 361 -16.86 8.77 29.99
C LYS A 361 -17.56 9.99 29.44
N ASN A 362 -16.87 10.76 28.61
CA ASN A 362 -17.36 11.98 27.96
C ASN A 362 -17.02 11.91 26.47
N ASN A 363 -17.78 12.63 25.65
CA ASN A 363 -17.39 12.88 24.28
C ASN A 363 -16.06 13.66 24.26
N GLY A 364 -15.20 13.34 23.31
CA GLY A 364 -13.91 14.00 23.17
C GLY A 364 -13.24 13.69 21.85
N LEU A 365 -12.02 14.21 21.73
CA LEU A 365 -11.16 13.97 20.59
C LEU A 365 -9.71 13.83 21.03
N ILE A 366 -8.97 13.02 20.28
CA ILE A 366 -7.52 12.93 20.35
C ILE A 366 -6.93 13.65 19.14
N THR A 367 -5.90 14.45 19.38
CA THR A 367 -5.04 15.03 18.35
C THR A 367 -3.68 14.36 18.43
N ALA A 368 -3.27 13.67 17.36
CA ALA A 368 -1.92 13.14 17.19
C ALA A 368 -1.11 14.08 16.30
N TYR A 369 0.09 14.47 16.75
CA TYR A 369 0.93 15.43 16.04
C TYR A 369 2.42 15.20 16.32
N PRO A 370 3.32 15.62 15.40
CA PRO A 370 4.76 15.53 15.63
C PRO A 370 5.18 16.35 16.86
N THR A 371 5.90 15.72 17.78
CA THR A 371 6.45 16.40 18.97
C THR A 371 7.40 17.53 18.56
N GLY A 372 7.37 18.64 19.31
CA GLY A 372 8.14 19.85 19.01
C GLY A 372 7.39 20.90 18.17
N GLY A 373 6.24 20.54 17.59
CA GLY A 373 5.31 21.48 16.95
C GLY A 373 4.28 22.10 17.91
N SER A 374 3.56 23.11 17.44
CA SER A 374 2.38 23.66 18.14
C SER A 374 1.21 22.68 18.08
N VAL A 375 0.42 22.58 19.15
CA VAL A 375 -0.78 21.72 19.19
C VAL A 375 -1.76 22.13 18.09
N PRO A 376 -2.05 21.27 17.11
CA PRO A 376 -2.98 21.60 16.04
C PRO A 376 -4.44 21.60 16.52
N THR A 377 -5.31 22.41 15.90
CA THR A 377 -6.75 22.47 16.22
C THR A 377 -7.59 21.41 15.48
N VAL A 378 -6.97 20.28 15.17
CA VAL A 378 -7.49 19.20 14.32
C VAL A 378 -7.67 17.93 15.15
N SER A 379 -8.62 17.07 14.78
CA SER A 379 -8.84 15.79 15.47
C SER A 379 -8.26 14.65 14.67
N SER A 380 -7.51 13.73 15.27
CA SER A 380 -7.13 12.45 14.66
C SER A 380 -8.14 11.35 14.97
N LEU A 381 -8.83 11.42 16.12
CA LEU A 381 -9.86 10.47 16.52
C LEU A 381 -10.94 11.19 17.32
N ASN A 382 -12.20 11.07 16.90
CA ASN A 382 -13.36 11.54 17.65
C ASN A 382 -14.05 10.35 18.32
N TYR A 383 -14.33 10.45 19.61
CA TYR A 383 -14.94 9.37 20.37
C TYR A 383 -16.17 9.85 21.16
N PRO A 384 -17.32 9.15 21.06
CA PRO A 384 -18.46 9.38 21.92
C PRO A 384 -18.27 8.71 23.29
N ALA A 385 -18.95 9.23 24.30
CA ALA A 385 -19.01 8.63 25.63
C ALA A 385 -19.53 7.18 25.55
N GLY A 386 -18.93 6.29 26.34
CA GLY A 386 -19.33 4.89 26.48
C GLY A 386 -18.97 3.99 25.30
N SER A 387 -18.23 4.48 24.31
CA SER A 387 -17.85 3.70 23.12
C SER A 387 -16.35 3.42 23.07
N THR A 388 -16.00 2.28 22.49
CA THR A 388 -14.65 2.03 21.96
C THR A 388 -14.66 2.43 20.50
N THR A 389 -13.87 3.44 20.13
CA THR A 389 -13.87 3.99 18.78
C THR A 389 -12.44 4.12 18.30
N ASN A 390 -12.22 3.83 17.03
CA ASN A 390 -10.91 3.90 16.42
C ASN A 390 -10.94 4.63 15.09
N ASN A 391 -9.77 5.09 14.67
CA ASN A 391 -9.53 5.70 13.38
C ASN A 391 -8.09 5.37 12.95
N MET A 392 -7.90 5.06 11.68
CA MET A 392 -6.55 5.01 11.11
C MET A 392 -5.94 6.41 11.16
N THR A 393 -4.64 6.53 11.38
CA THR A 393 -3.95 7.82 11.42
C THR A 393 -2.55 7.65 10.87
N ILE A 394 -2.17 8.51 9.93
CA ILE A 394 -0.78 8.67 9.51
C ILE A 394 -0.26 9.95 10.16
N VAL A 395 0.79 9.85 10.96
CA VAL A 395 1.31 10.97 11.76
C VAL A 395 2.78 11.18 11.43
N PRO A 396 3.20 12.40 11.06
CA PRO A 396 4.62 12.73 10.96
C PRO A 396 5.33 12.54 12.30
N ILE A 397 6.58 12.11 12.25
CA ILE A 397 7.42 11.95 13.44
C ILE A 397 8.11 13.28 13.77
N GLY A 398 8.06 13.68 15.03
CA GLY A 398 8.64 14.93 15.52
C GLY A 398 10.05 14.78 16.09
N THR A 399 10.47 15.80 16.84
CA THR A 399 11.79 15.85 17.48
C THR A 399 12.02 14.63 18.38
N GLY A 400 13.19 14.00 18.27
CA GLY A 400 13.56 12.84 19.10
C GLY A 400 12.94 11.52 18.67
N GLY A 401 12.18 11.48 17.56
CA GLY A 401 11.48 10.26 17.13
C GLY A 401 10.09 10.12 17.75
N ASP A 402 9.53 11.23 18.23
CA ASP A 402 8.36 11.25 19.10
C ASP A 402 7.08 11.72 18.38
N ILE A 403 5.95 11.17 18.83
CA ILE A 403 4.59 11.63 18.50
C ILE A 403 3.86 11.97 19.81
N THR A 404 3.18 13.12 19.84
CA THR A 404 2.36 13.53 20.99
C THR A 404 0.88 13.34 20.69
N PHE A 405 0.15 12.78 21.67
CA PHE A 405 -1.29 12.55 21.63
C PHE A 405 -1.97 13.41 22.71
N ALA A 406 -2.66 14.46 22.28
CA ALA A 406 -3.39 15.36 23.18
C ALA A 406 -4.86 14.97 23.29
N ASN A 407 -5.37 14.88 24.51
CA ASN A 407 -6.78 14.71 24.81
C ASN A 407 -7.43 16.09 25.03
N SER A 408 -8.22 16.52 24.04
CA SER A 408 -9.01 17.76 24.12
C SER A 408 -10.46 17.52 24.57
N GLY A 409 -10.77 16.30 25.02
CA GLY A 409 -12.06 15.93 25.58
C GLY A 409 -12.27 16.41 27.02
N ARG A 410 -13.52 16.37 27.49
CA ARG A 410 -13.91 16.84 28.83
C ARG A 410 -13.60 15.83 29.96
N GLY A 411 -13.05 14.66 29.64
CA GLY A 411 -12.71 13.65 30.63
C GLY A 411 -11.56 12.76 30.19
N ALA A 412 -11.09 11.95 31.13
CA ALA A 412 -10.00 11.02 30.89
C ALA A 412 -10.40 9.88 29.95
N VAL A 413 -9.43 9.39 29.18
CA VAL A 413 -9.61 8.30 28.22
C VAL A 413 -8.34 7.44 28.14
N ASP A 414 -8.51 6.15 27.88
CA ASP A 414 -7.39 5.28 27.51
C ASP A 414 -7.16 5.32 26.01
N LEU A 415 -5.89 5.24 25.61
CA LEU A 415 -5.49 5.24 24.21
C LEU A 415 -4.62 4.02 23.91
N ILE A 416 -4.95 3.36 22.79
CA ILE A 416 -4.19 2.26 22.20
C ILE A 416 -3.75 2.72 20.81
N GLY A 417 -2.52 2.40 20.41
CA GLY A 417 -1.99 2.63 19.07
C GLY A 417 -1.33 1.38 18.54
N ASP A 418 -1.94 0.79 17.52
CA ASP A 418 -1.43 -0.37 16.80
C ASP A 418 -0.81 0.12 15.47
N VAL A 419 0.51 0.01 15.33
CA VAL A 419 1.25 0.46 14.14
C VAL A 419 1.17 -0.60 13.06
N THR A 420 0.79 -0.21 11.84
CA THR A 420 0.73 -1.10 10.67
C THR A 420 1.87 -0.87 9.67
N GLY A 421 2.63 0.22 9.82
CA GLY A 421 3.83 0.50 9.03
C GLY A 421 4.39 1.89 9.29
N TYR A 422 5.50 2.21 8.65
CA TYR A 422 6.17 3.50 8.76
C TYR A 422 6.64 4.00 7.40
N TYR A 423 6.98 5.28 7.32
CA TYR A 423 7.53 5.90 6.13
C TYR A 423 9.00 6.28 6.36
N THR A 424 9.90 5.99 5.41
CA THR A 424 11.32 6.34 5.49
C THR A 424 11.85 6.81 4.13
N LYS A 425 12.86 7.69 4.16
CA LYS A 425 13.62 8.09 2.97
C LYS A 425 14.72 7.10 2.59
N ASP A 426 15.10 6.23 3.52
CA ASP A 426 16.19 5.28 3.35
C ASP A 426 15.74 4.09 2.49
N ALA A 427 16.66 3.63 1.65
CA ALA A 427 16.49 2.42 0.85
C ALA A 427 16.56 1.20 1.78
N VAL A 428 15.40 0.75 2.29
CA VAL A 428 15.28 -0.44 3.13
C VAL A 428 14.47 -1.53 2.45
N THR A 429 14.80 -2.78 2.72
CA THR A 429 14.02 -3.93 2.22
C THR A 429 12.58 -3.83 2.72
N GLY A 430 11.61 -4.03 1.83
CA GLY A 430 10.19 -3.87 2.19
C GLY A 430 9.63 -2.49 1.85
N ALA A 431 10.47 -1.50 1.53
CA ALA A 431 10.01 -0.16 1.21
C ALA A 431 9.33 -0.12 -0.15
N SER A 432 8.10 0.38 -0.17
CA SER A 432 7.18 0.32 -1.29
C SER A 432 6.60 1.69 -1.61
N SER A 433 6.38 1.94 -2.89
CA SER A 433 5.72 3.14 -3.38
C SER A 433 4.20 2.95 -3.40
N TYR A 434 3.45 4.02 -3.16
CA TYR A 434 2.00 3.99 -3.21
C TYR A 434 1.51 4.16 -4.66
N VAL A 435 0.76 3.19 -5.15
CA VAL A 435 0.08 3.20 -6.44
C VAL A 435 -1.40 3.48 -6.19
N PRO A 436 -1.85 4.74 -6.28
CA PRO A 436 -3.27 5.06 -6.12
C PRO A 436 -4.06 4.52 -7.30
N PHE A 437 -5.26 4.01 -7.06
CA PHE A 437 -6.17 3.68 -8.13
C PHE A 437 -6.89 4.94 -8.63
N ALA A 438 -7.18 4.97 -9.92
CA ALA A 438 -7.94 6.06 -10.53
C ALA A 438 -9.35 6.16 -9.94
N TRP A 439 -9.90 5.02 -9.50
CA TRP A 439 -11.16 4.92 -8.80
C TRP A 439 -11.07 3.85 -7.73
N PRO A 440 -11.79 3.99 -6.61
CA PRO A 440 -11.93 2.88 -5.70
C PRO A 440 -12.64 1.69 -6.36
N GLU A 441 -12.13 0.49 -6.09
CA GLU A 441 -12.66 -0.75 -6.64
C GLU A 441 -13.35 -1.57 -5.54
N ARG A 442 -14.50 -2.16 -5.87
CA ARG A 442 -15.22 -3.03 -4.93
C ARG A 442 -14.52 -4.38 -4.89
N TYR A 443 -13.52 -4.54 -4.04
CA TYR A 443 -12.74 -5.77 -3.94
C TYR A 443 -13.57 -6.93 -3.36
N LEU A 444 -14.22 -6.68 -2.22
CA LEU A 444 -15.07 -7.65 -1.52
C LEU A 444 -16.41 -7.02 -1.15
N ASP A 445 -17.51 -7.73 -1.41
CA ASP A 445 -18.83 -7.41 -0.85
C ASP A 445 -19.57 -8.68 -0.44
N THR A 446 -19.64 -8.95 0.87
CA THR A 446 -20.27 -10.18 1.35
C THR A 446 -21.80 -10.15 1.33
N ARG A 447 -22.42 -9.02 0.98
CA ARG A 447 -23.89 -8.86 0.98
C ARG A 447 -24.58 -9.55 -0.20
N GLY A 448 -23.80 -10.15 -1.11
CA GLY A 448 -24.31 -10.94 -2.24
C GLY A 448 -24.58 -10.13 -3.51
N SER A 449 -23.86 -9.02 -3.72
CA SER A 449 -24.07 -8.13 -4.88
C SER A 449 -23.49 -8.65 -6.20
N GLY A 450 -22.70 -9.74 -6.21
CA GLY A 450 -22.13 -10.35 -7.43
C GLY A 450 -21.13 -9.49 -8.22
N ASN A 451 -20.98 -8.22 -7.85
CA ASN A 451 -20.22 -7.21 -8.60
C ASN A 451 -18.88 -6.86 -7.96
N SER A 452 -18.47 -7.55 -6.90
CA SER A 452 -17.12 -7.37 -6.35
C SER A 452 -16.10 -8.18 -7.14
N GLU A 453 -14.85 -7.73 -7.21
CA GLU A 453 -13.79 -8.40 -7.96
C GLU A 453 -13.64 -9.87 -7.59
N LEU A 454 -13.59 -10.16 -6.29
CA LEU A 454 -13.51 -11.54 -5.82
C LEU A 454 -14.73 -12.38 -6.27
N ALA A 455 -15.91 -11.77 -6.36
CA ALA A 455 -17.11 -12.47 -6.83
C ALA A 455 -17.07 -12.73 -8.35
N LEU A 456 -16.50 -11.82 -9.14
CA LEU A 456 -16.25 -12.00 -10.58
C LEU A 456 -15.25 -13.12 -10.84
N LEU A 457 -14.32 -13.37 -9.91
CA LEU A 457 -13.41 -14.52 -9.90
C LEU A 457 -14.06 -15.81 -9.34
N GLY A 458 -15.36 -15.77 -9.02
CA GLY A 458 -16.10 -16.89 -8.44
C GLY A 458 -15.85 -17.12 -6.94
N LEU A 459 -15.08 -16.27 -6.28
CA LEU A 459 -14.74 -16.35 -4.86
C LEU A 459 -15.82 -15.67 -4.01
N ASN A 460 -16.67 -16.49 -3.39
CA ASN A 460 -17.79 -16.03 -2.58
C ASN A 460 -17.56 -16.33 -1.10
N PHE A 461 -17.45 -15.28 -0.30
CA PHE A 461 -17.11 -15.39 1.12
C PHE A 461 -18.32 -15.54 2.05
N GLY A 462 -19.50 -15.07 1.63
CA GLY A 462 -20.66 -14.96 2.51
C GLY A 462 -20.38 -14.11 3.76
N THR A 463 -21.28 -14.14 4.73
CA THR A 463 -21.10 -13.39 5.99
C THR A 463 -19.86 -13.89 6.75
N ILE A 464 -19.06 -12.95 7.24
CA ILE A 464 -17.87 -13.25 8.05
C ILE A 464 -18.32 -13.67 9.45
N LYS A 465 -17.84 -14.84 9.90
CA LYS A 465 -18.21 -15.42 11.20
C LYS A 465 -17.14 -15.15 12.26
N THR A 466 -17.59 -14.92 13.48
CA THR A 466 -16.70 -14.69 14.62
C THR A 466 -15.82 -15.90 14.89
N GLY A 467 -14.53 -15.66 15.18
CA GLY A 467 -13.56 -16.70 15.53
C GLY A 467 -13.04 -17.51 14.34
N VAL A 468 -13.54 -17.25 13.13
CA VAL A 468 -13.10 -17.92 11.90
C VAL A 468 -12.08 -17.03 11.18
N GLN A 469 -10.88 -17.56 10.96
CA GLN A 469 -9.93 -16.94 10.05
C GLN A 469 -10.42 -17.08 8.62
N THR A 470 -10.56 -15.97 7.92
CA THR A 470 -11.02 -15.95 6.55
C THR A 470 -9.93 -15.31 5.69
N PRO A 471 -8.97 -16.09 5.16
CA PRO A 471 -7.99 -15.54 4.25
C PRO A 471 -8.65 -15.20 2.92
N PHE A 472 -8.14 -14.18 2.25
CA PHE A 472 -8.56 -13.74 0.93
C PHE A 472 -7.31 -13.35 0.13
N PRO A 473 -7.27 -13.63 -1.18
CA PRO A 473 -6.14 -13.21 -2.00
C PRO A 473 -6.12 -11.69 -2.03
N VAL A 474 -4.93 -11.10 -2.10
CA VAL A 474 -4.76 -9.66 -2.35
C VAL A 474 -4.03 -9.46 -3.66
N THR A 475 -2.96 -10.23 -3.88
CA THR A 475 -2.11 -10.10 -5.04
C THR A 475 -1.51 -11.46 -5.39
N PRO A 476 -1.27 -11.74 -6.68
CA PRO A 476 -0.42 -12.83 -7.08
C PRO A 476 0.94 -12.81 -6.38
N ALA A 477 1.50 -13.98 -6.05
CA ALA A 477 2.85 -14.06 -5.47
C ALA A 477 3.95 -13.57 -6.43
N SER A 478 3.64 -13.46 -7.72
CA SER A 478 4.49 -12.91 -8.77
C SER A 478 4.52 -11.37 -8.80
N GLN A 479 3.63 -10.70 -8.08
CA GLN A 479 3.45 -9.25 -8.10
C GLN A 479 4.14 -8.58 -6.89
N PRO A 480 4.66 -7.36 -7.04
CA PRO A 480 5.47 -6.69 -6.03
C PRO A 480 4.66 -6.04 -4.89
N THR A 481 3.37 -6.35 -4.76
CA THR A 481 2.48 -5.73 -3.77
C THR A 481 2.77 -6.21 -2.36
N THR A 482 3.16 -5.28 -1.49
CA THR A 482 3.51 -5.53 -0.09
C THR A 482 2.39 -5.17 0.88
N ALA A 483 1.47 -4.29 0.47
CA ALA A 483 0.28 -3.95 1.25
C ALA A 483 -0.84 -3.41 0.35
N ALA A 484 -2.08 -3.66 0.73
CA ALA A 484 -3.27 -3.06 0.11
C ALA A 484 -3.86 -1.99 1.02
N VAL A 485 -4.48 -0.97 0.40
CA VAL A 485 -5.17 0.12 1.10
C VAL A 485 -6.66 -0.02 0.86
N PHE A 486 -7.41 -0.36 1.92
CA PHE A 486 -8.85 -0.50 1.86
C PHE A 486 -9.55 0.59 2.66
N ASN A 487 -10.71 1.02 2.17
CA ASN A 487 -11.78 1.48 3.04
C ASN A 487 -12.65 0.27 3.42
N ALA A 488 -12.41 -0.28 4.62
CA ALA A 488 -13.13 -1.44 5.11
C ALA A 488 -14.41 -1.02 5.83
N THR A 489 -15.55 -1.66 5.53
CA THR A 489 -16.83 -1.37 6.18
C THR A 489 -17.49 -2.63 6.74
N ILE A 490 -17.64 -2.68 8.06
CA ILE A 490 -18.50 -3.66 8.73
C ILE A 490 -19.95 -3.21 8.55
N VAL A 491 -20.83 -4.14 8.16
CA VAL A 491 -22.26 -3.87 7.95
C VAL A 491 -23.10 -4.86 8.75
N SER A 492 -24.00 -4.32 9.59
CA SER A 492 -24.99 -5.07 10.35
C SER A 492 -24.40 -6.27 11.14
N PRO A 493 -23.36 -6.07 11.98
CA PRO A 493 -22.83 -7.13 12.81
C PRO A 493 -23.90 -7.58 13.82
N THR A 494 -24.04 -8.88 14.05
CA THR A 494 -25.06 -9.42 14.97
C THR A 494 -24.66 -9.33 16.44
N GLY A 495 -23.41 -8.96 16.74
CA GLY A 495 -22.88 -8.79 18.10
C GLY A 495 -21.83 -7.69 18.14
N ASN A 496 -21.43 -7.31 19.35
CA ASN A 496 -20.34 -6.34 19.55
C ASN A 496 -18.99 -7.03 19.34
N GLY A 497 -18.01 -6.30 18.85
CA GLY A 497 -16.67 -6.83 18.64
C GLY A 497 -15.78 -5.88 17.85
N PHE A 498 -14.74 -6.45 17.26
CA PHE A 498 -13.85 -5.75 16.36
C PHE A 498 -13.49 -6.62 15.15
N LEU A 499 -13.18 -5.94 14.05
CA LEU A 499 -12.59 -6.50 12.84
C LEU A 499 -11.07 -6.31 12.90
N SER A 500 -10.33 -7.31 12.45
CA SER A 500 -8.91 -7.22 12.16
C SER A 500 -8.66 -7.69 10.73
N LEU A 501 -7.94 -6.87 9.97
CA LEU A 501 -7.30 -7.20 8.71
C LEU A 501 -5.80 -7.32 8.98
N TYR A 502 -5.20 -8.43 8.57
CA TYR A 502 -3.83 -8.78 8.96
C TYR A 502 -3.13 -9.56 7.83
N PRO A 503 -1.79 -9.58 7.78
CA PRO A 503 -1.08 -10.46 6.86
C PRO A 503 -1.40 -11.93 7.19
N TYR A 504 -1.87 -12.69 6.22
CA TYR A 504 -2.19 -14.10 6.44
C TYR A 504 -1.06 -14.99 5.91
N ASN A 505 -0.60 -15.89 6.78
CA ASN A 505 0.30 -16.96 6.39
C ASN A 505 -0.35 -18.29 6.80
N PRO A 506 -0.39 -19.30 5.92
CA PRO A 506 -0.94 -20.62 6.25
C PRO A 506 -0.36 -21.19 7.55
N GLY A 507 -1.22 -21.61 8.46
CA GLY A 507 -0.83 -22.19 9.75
C GLY A 507 -0.44 -21.18 10.84
N GLN A 508 -0.45 -19.87 10.56
CA GLN A 508 -0.24 -18.85 11.58
C GLN A 508 -1.58 -18.39 12.19
N ALA A 509 -1.61 -18.31 13.52
CA ALA A 509 -2.74 -17.76 14.26
C ALA A 509 -2.93 -16.27 13.92
N PRO A 510 -4.16 -15.74 14.01
CA PRO A 510 -4.40 -14.35 13.64
C PRO A 510 -3.71 -13.42 14.63
N SER A 511 -3.24 -12.27 14.15
CA SER A 511 -2.88 -11.15 15.02
C SER A 511 -4.17 -10.61 15.66
N THR A 512 -4.59 -11.21 16.78
CA THR A 512 -5.79 -10.77 17.53
C THR A 512 -5.51 -9.59 18.45
N GLY A 513 -4.27 -9.08 18.46
CA GLY A 513 -3.84 -7.97 19.28
C GLY A 513 -4.18 -6.59 18.70
N SER A 514 -4.57 -6.49 17.43
CA SER A 514 -4.88 -5.22 16.77
C SER A 514 -6.30 -5.21 16.23
N SER A 515 -6.96 -4.05 16.30
CA SER A 515 -8.26 -3.83 15.65
C SER A 515 -8.11 -2.87 14.48
N ASN A 516 -8.90 -3.06 13.42
CA ASN A 516 -9.09 -2.08 12.34
C ASN A 516 -10.45 -1.40 12.45
N ILE A 517 -11.47 -2.06 13.00
CA ILE A 517 -12.80 -1.46 13.21
C ILE A 517 -13.36 -1.98 14.52
N ASN A 518 -13.73 -1.10 15.45
CA ASN A 518 -14.51 -1.43 16.63
C ASN A 518 -15.97 -1.09 16.37
N TYR A 519 -16.88 -2.02 16.66
CA TYR A 519 -18.29 -1.87 16.34
C TYR A 519 -19.21 -2.43 17.44
N LEU A 520 -20.43 -1.90 17.47
CA LEU A 520 -21.56 -2.46 18.20
C LEU A 520 -22.51 -3.18 17.24
N ALA A 521 -23.31 -4.10 17.79
CA ALA A 521 -24.33 -4.82 17.05
C ALA A 521 -25.24 -3.87 16.24
N GLY A 522 -25.52 -4.22 14.99
CA GLY A 522 -26.38 -3.47 14.08
C GLY A 522 -25.77 -2.19 13.49
N GLN A 523 -24.52 -1.85 13.81
CA GLN A 523 -23.86 -0.68 13.23
C GLN A 523 -23.36 -0.93 11.80
N THR A 524 -23.16 0.17 11.06
CA THR A 524 -22.38 0.19 9.83
C THR A 524 -21.21 1.13 10.04
N VAL A 525 -19.99 0.60 10.09
CA VAL A 525 -18.81 1.36 10.51
C VAL A 525 -17.70 1.19 9.46
N PRO A 526 -17.29 2.27 8.78
CA PRO A 526 -16.12 2.27 7.93
C PRO A 526 -14.87 2.68 8.70
N ASN A 527 -13.70 2.19 8.30
CA ASN A 527 -12.39 2.74 8.64
C ASN A 527 -11.40 2.45 7.51
N LEU A 528 -10.44 3.34 7.29
CA LEU A 528 -9.30 3.00 6.44
C LEU A 528 -8.47 1.88 7.09
N ALA A 529 -7.96 0.96 6.27
CA ALA A 529 -7.02 -0.05 6.68
C ALA A 529 -5.89 -0.17 5.65
N ILE A 530 -4.65 -0.09 6.11
CA ILE A 530 -3.47 -0.48 5.32
C ILE A 530 -3.06 -1.86 5.82
N VAL A 531 -3.13 -2.85 4.93
CA VAL A 531 -2.99 -4.27 5.28
C VAL A 531 -1.83 -4.85 4.51
N SER A 532 -0.79 -5.27 5.21
CA SER A 532 0.35 -5.95 4.61
C SER A 532 -0.06 -7.32 4.07
N THR A 533 0.52 -7.74 2.95
CA THR A 533 0.33 -9.08 2.40
C THR A 533 1.02 -10.13 3.27
N GLY A 534 0.55 -11.37 3.18
CA GLY A 534 1.30 -12.53 3.68
C GLY A 534 2.69 -12.60 3.06
N THR A 535 3.58 -13.33 3.72
CA THR A 535 4.97 -13.54 3.25
C THR A 535 5.18 -14.92 2.64
N VAL A 536 4.17 -15.78 2.70
CA VAL A 536 4.20 -17.15 2.20
C VAL A 536 3.11 -17.28 1.15
N ALA A 537 3.50 -17.72 -0.04
CA ALA A 537 2.56 -18.06 -1.11
C ALA A 537 1.56 -19.11 -0.63
N ASP A 538 0.27 -18.82 -0.77
CA ASP A 538 -0.82 -19.74 -0.47
C ASP A 538 -1.40 -20.30 -1.76
N SER A 539 -1.39 -21.63 -1.88
CA SER A 539 -1.97 -22.34 -3.03
C SER A 539 -3.49 -22.48 -2.94
N LYS A 540 -4.12 -21.98 -1.86
CA LYS A 540 -5.56 -22.05 -1.62
C LYS A 540 -6.41 -21.59 -2.80
N TRP A 541 -5.95 -20.59 -3.54
CA TRP A 541 -6.67 -19.99 -4.67
C TRP A 541 -6.07 -20.33 -6.03
N SER A 542 -5.00 -21.11 -6.07
CA SER A 542 -4.22 -21.41 -7.27
C SER A 542 -5.07 -21.96 -8.42
N THR A 543 -6.04 -22.82 -8.12
CA THR A 543 -6.95 -23.36 -9.15
C THR A 543 -7.89 -22.33 -9.76
N GLN A 544 -8.27 -21.30 -9.01
CA GLN A 544 -9.17 -20.24 -9.46
C GLN A 544 -8.41 -19.10 -10.14
N LEU A 545 -7.24 -18.74 -9.60
CA LEU A 545 -6.44 -17.60 -10.08
C LEU A 545 -5.42 -18.00 -11.16
N GLY A 546 -5.08 -19.28 -11.26
CA GLY A 546 -4.04 -19.79 -12.17
C GLY A 546 -2.62 -19.64 -11.64
N GLU A 547 -2.44 -19.08 -10.44
CA GLU A 547 -1.16 -18.90 -9.75
C GLU A 547 -1.37 -18.81 -8.22
N ASP A 548 -0.30 -19.01 -7.44
CA ASP A 548 -0.34 -18.83 -5.99
C ASP A 548 -0.44 -17.34 -5.63
N SER A 549 -1.06 -17.02 -4.50
CA SER A 549 -1.26 -15.64 -4.04
C SER A 549 -0.58 -15.36 -2.70
N LEU A 550 -0.25 -14.09 -2.47
CA LEU A 550 -0.01 -13.59 -1.13
C LEU A 550 -1.34 -13.09 -0.57
N ASP A 551 -1.71 -13.68 0.56
CA ASP A 551 -3.03 -13.53 1.14
C ASP A 551 -3.04 -12.56 2.32
N SER A 552 -4.18 -11.90 2.50
CA SER A 552 -4.51 -11.23 3.76
C SER A 552 -5.61 -11.98 4.48
N GLY A 553 -5.74 -11.74 5.77
CA GLY A 553 -6.69 -12.41 6.65
C GLY A 553 -7.73 -11.46 7.18
N ILE A 554 -8.97 -11.93 7.24
CA ILE A 554 -10.06 -11.32 7.99
C ILE A 554 -10.24 -12.10 9.29
N TYR A 555 -10.32 -11.38 10.40
CA TYR A 555 -10.70 -11.93 11.71
C TYR A 555 -11.78 -11.05 12.34
N LEU A 556 -12.85 -11.68 12.80
CA LEU A 556 -13.94 -11.04 13.51
C LEU A 556 -13.96 -11.55 14.96
N SER A 557 -13.97 -10.64 15.93
CA SER A 557 -14.03 -10.97 17.36
C SER A 557 -15.45 -10.81 17.94
N GLY A 558 -15.63 -11.26 19.19
CA GLY A 558 -16.90 -11.15 19.92
C GLY A 558 -17.81 -12.36 19.70
N HIS A 559 -19.05 -12.11 19.30
CA HIS A 559 -20.02 -13.17 18.99
C HIS A 559 -20.85 -12.84 17.75
N GLY A 560 -21.16 -13.88 16.95
CA GLY A 560 -22.06 -13.77 15.80
C GLY A 560 -21.35 -13.61 14.46
N GLN A 561 -21.90 -12.79 13.57
CA GLN A 561 -21.40 -12.60 12.21
C GLN A 561 -21.65 -11.17 11.71
N ALA A 562 -20.96 -10.76 10.65
CA ALA A 562 -21.15 -9.48 10.00
C ALA A 562 -21.02 -9.60 8.49
N ASN A 563 -21.60 -8.63 7.77
CA ASN A 563 -21.19 -8.39 6.40
C ASN A 563 -19.95 -7.50 6.38
N LEU A 564 -19.09 -7.69 5.38
CA LEU A 564 -17.90 -6.91 5.14
C LEU A 564 -17.89 -6.40 3.70
N ILE A 565 -17.54 -5.13 3.56
CA ILE A 565 -17.20 -4.50 2.30
C ILE A 565 -15.74 -4.08 2.38
N LEU A 566 -14.95 -4.42 1.37
CA LEU A 566 -13.62 -3.87 1.15
C LEU A 566 -13.67 -3.10 -0.17
N ASP A 567 -13.57 -1.77 -0.07
CA ASP A 567 -13.31 -0.91 -1.23
C ASP A 567 -11.79 -0.67 -1.28
N GLU A 568 -11.12 -1.13 -2.32
CA GLU A 568 -9.68 -0.94 -2.52
C GLU A 568 -9.41 0.45 -3.13
N LEU A 569 -8.43 1.16 -2.57
CA LEU A 569 -8.08 2.53 -2.96
C LEU A 569 -6.73 2.59 -3.70
N GLY A 570 -5.98 1.50 -3.66
CA GLY A 570 -4.61 1.41 -4.17
C GLY A 570 -3.76 0.45 -3.35
N VAL A 571 -2.53 0.27 -3.80
CA VAL A 571 -1.58 -0.68 -3.22
C VAL A 571 -0.24 -0.01 -2.94
N TYR A 572 0.53 -0.60 -2.03
CA TYR A 572 1.96 -0.36 -1.91
C TYR A 572 2.71 -1.47 -2.62
N ALA A 573 3.57 -1.11 -3.57
CA ALA A 573 4.35 -2.05 -4.36
C ALA A 573 5.82 -1.63 -4.49
N GLN A 574 6.71 -2.62 -4.60
CA GLN A 574 8.16 -2.46 -4.75
C GLN A 574 8.60 -2.20 -6.19
#